data_AF-A0A3G5U3F2-F1
#
_entry.id   AF-A0A3G5U3F2-F1
#
_cell.length_a   1.000
_cell.length_b   1.000
_cell.length_c   1.000
_cell.angle_alpha   90.00
_cell.angle_beta   90.00
_cell.angle_gamma   90.00
#
_symmetry.space_group_name_H-M   'P 1'
#
loop_
_entity.id
_entity.type
_entity.pdbx_description
1 polymer ?
#
loop_
_entity_poly.entity_id
_entity_poly.type
_entity_poly.pdbx_seq_one_letter_code
_entity_poly.pdbx_strand_id
1 'polypeptide(L)'
;MMKSLYRILELEKDEISSSEKLILLTIAIYSDNKFIPFSITELENYTNLSRATVTRLVKQLEEKGFIEVQRNGTATNNYKVTL
;
A
#
# COMPACT_ATOMS: atom_id res chain seq x y z
N MET A 1 1.34 -15.34 -1.91
CA MET A 1 1.73 -14.80 -0.59
C MET A 1 3.23 -14.48 -0.48
N MET A 2 4.16 -15.45 -0.56
CA MET A 2 5.60 -15.17 -0.36
C MET A 2 6.27 -14.35 -1.48
N LYS A 3 5.91 -14.58 -2.75
CA LYS A 3 6.62 -13.97 -3.91
C LYS A 3 6.53 -12.44 -3.97
N SER A 4 5.36 -11.86 -3.74
CA SER A 4 5.15 -10.41 -3.75
C SER A 4 5.88 -9.72 -2.60
N LEU A 5 5.87 -10.31 -1.40
CA LEU A 5 6.62 -9.79 -0.26
C LEU A 5 8.14 -9.78 -0.51
N TYR A 6 8.71 -10.85 -1.06
CA TYR A 6 10.13 -10.87 -1.43
C TYR A 6 10.46 -9.82 -2.48
N ARG A 7 9.60 -9.67 -3.50
CA ARG A 7 9.80 -8.65 -4.54
C ARG A 7 9.79 -7.23 -3.97
N ILE A 8 8.89 -6.94 -3.03
CA ILE A 8 8.85 -5.63 -2.35
C ILE A 8 10.13 -5.39 -1.54
N LEU A 9 10.67 -6.42 -0.89
CA LEU A 9 11.91 -6.29 -0.12
C LEU A 9 13.11 -5.96 -1.00
N GLU A 10 13.15 -6.48 -2.24
CA GLU A 10 14.21 -6.21 -3.23
C GLU A 10 14.20 -4.80 -3.81
N LEU A 11 13.07 -4.06 -3.75
CA LEU A 11 12.99 -2.72 -4.35
C LEU A 11 14.05 -1.77 -3.76
N GLU A 12 14.77 -1.06 -4.61
CA GLU A 12 15.83 -0.14 -4.19
C GLU A 12 15.29 1.26 -3.83
N LYS A 13 16.13 2.08 -3.19
CA LYS A 13 15.73 3.40 -2.65
C LYS A 13 15.36 4.41 -3.74
N ASP A 14 15.87 4.22 -4.94
CA ASP A 14 15.57 4.99 -6.14
C ASP A 14 14.19 4.64 -6.72
N GLU A 15 13.74 3.39 -6.56
CA GLU A 15 12.40 2.95 -6.96
C GLU A 15 11.32 3.40 -5.94
N ILE A 16 11.62 3.24 -4.65
CA ILE A 16 10.64 3.42 -3.57
C ILE A 16 11.28 3.95 -2.28
N SER A 17 10.62 4.93 -1.65
CA SER A 17 11.03 5.41 -0.33
C SER A 17 10.68 4.39 0.76
N SER A 18 11.37 4.46 1.91
CA SER A 18 11.10 3.56 3.04
C SER A 18 9.64 3.65 3.53
N SER A 19 9.03 4.82 3.51
CA SER A 19 7.65 5.01 3.95
C SER A 19 6.64 4.46 2.93
N GLU A 20 6.90 4.61 1.63
CA GLU A 20 6.11 3.94 0.59
C GLU A 20 6.23 2.42 0.71
N LYS A 21 7.44 1.90 0.90
CA LYS A 21 7.68 0.46 1.11
C LYS A 21 6.96 -0.08 2.33
N LEU A 22 6.88 0.68 3.43
CA LEU A 22 6.11 0.31 4.61
C LEU A 22 4.61 0.17 4.31
N ILE A 23 4.01 1.15 3.62
CA ILE A 23 2.59 1.08 3.22
C ILE A 23 2.36 -0.13 2.29
N LEU A 24 3.26 -0.33 1.32
CA LEU A 24 3.17 -1.41 0.36
C LEU A 24 3.24 -2.79 1.02
N LEU A 25 4.16 -2.98 1.98
CA LEU A 25 4.25 -4.20 2.79
C LEU A 25 2.98 -4.42 3.61
N THR A 26 2.45 -3.38 4.27
CA THR A 26 1.20 -3.47 5.04
C THR A 26 0.06 -3.98 4.18
N ILE A 27 -0.10 -3.48 2.96
CA ILE A 27 -1.14 -3.96 2.04
C ILE A 27 -0.82 -5.39 1.59
N ALA A 28 0.43 -5.67 1.19
CA ALA A 28 0.85 -6.96 0.64
C ALA A 28 0.69 -8.14 1.61
N ILE A 29 0.85 -7.93 2.92
CA ILE A 29 0.69 -8.98 3.94
C ILE A 29 -0.72 -9.59 3.88
N TYR A 30 -1.73 -8.79 3.57
CA TYR A 30 -3.13 -9.23 3.50
C TYR A 30 -3.63 -9.43 2.06
N SER A 31 -3.01 -8.74 1.09
CA SER A 31 -3.37 -8.76 -0.34
C SER A 31 -2.68 -9.92 -1.06
N ASP A 32 -3.20 -11.14 -0.94
CA ASP A 32 -2.76 -12.28 -1.77
C ASP A 32 -3.29 -12.17 -3.21
N ASN A 33 -2.80 -11.17 -3.94
CA ASN A 33 -3.23 -10.79 -5.30
C ASN A 33 -4.74 -10.53 -5.44
N LYS A 34 -5.38 -10.15 -4.33
CA LYS A 34 -6.80 -9.83 -4.21
C LYS A 34 -6.95 -8.42 -3.69
N PHE A 35 -8.06 -7.80 -4.05
CA PHE A 35 -8.49 -6.57 -3.43
C PHE A 35 -8.82 -6.81 -1.95
N ILE A 36 -8.20 -6.04 -1.07
CA ILE A 36 -8.45 -6.06 0.37
C ILE A 36 -8.99 -4.70 0.83
N PRO A 37 -9.98 -4.69 1.73
CA PRO A 37 -10.51 -3.44 2.25
C PRO A 37 -9.57 -2.87 3.31
N PHE A 38 -9.20 -1.59 3.17
CA PHE A 38 -8.64 -0.79 4.25
C PHE A 38 -9.25 0.61 4.25
N SER A 39 -9.46 1.14 5.44
CA SER A 39 -9.62 2.58 5.64
C SER A 39 -8.25 3.24 5.73
N ILE A 40 -8.19 4.55 5.44
CA ILE A 40 -6.98 5.33 5.69
C ILE A 40 -6.58 5.25 7.17
N THR A 41 -7.55 5.24 8.09
CA THR A 41 -7.31 5.09 9.54
C THR A 41 -6.59 3.78 9.89
N GLU A 42 -6.96 2.66 9.26
CA GLU A 42 -6.28 1.39 9.50
C GLU A 42 -4.83 1.45 9.02
N LEU A 43 -4.57 2.03 7.85
CA LEU A 43 -3.21 2.23 7.35
C LEU A 43 -2.39 3.17 8.24
N GLU A 44 -2.99 4.22 8.80
CA GLU A 44 -2.37 5.07 9.82
C GLU A 44 -1.93 4.25 11.02
N ASN A 45 -2.84 3.43 11.58
CA ASN A 45 -2.57 2.61 12.76
C ASN A 45 -1.47 1.56 12.50
N TYR A 46 -1.48 0.90 11.34
CA TYR A 46 -0.46 -0.11 11.02
C TYR A 46 0.92 0.47 10.74
N THR A 47 0.99 1.70 10.24
CA THR A 47 2.27 2.32 9.84
C THR A 47 2.78 3.38 10.81
N ASN A 48 1.96 3.79 11.78
CA ASN A 48 2.20 4.92 12.67
C ASN A 48 2.53 6.23 11.91
N LEU A 49 1.94 6.40 10.73
CA LEU A 49 2.06 7.59 9.89
C LEU A 49 0.78 8.42 9.99
N SER A 50 0.90 9.75 9.84
CA SER A 50 -0.28 10.62 9.84
C SER A 50 -1.19 10.36 8.63
N ARG A 51 -2.49 10.63 8.77
CA ARG A 51 -3.48 10.61 7.67
C ARG A 51 -2.99 11.27 6.39
N ALA A 52 -2.46 12.48 6.51
CA ALA A 52 -1.98 13.26 5.37
C ALA A 52 -0.81 12.55 4.68
N THR A 53 0.11 11.99 5.47
CA THR A 53 1.23 11.19 4.97
C THR A 53 0.76 9.93 4.28
N VAL A 54 -0.11 9.13 4.92
CA VAL A 54 -0.67 7.89 4.34
C VAL A 54 -1.39 8.19 3.02
N THR A 55 -2.26 9.19 3.01
CA THR A 55 -3.03 9.58 1.81
C THR A 55 -2.10 9.95 0.66
N ARG A 56 -1.06 10.75 0.92
CA ARG A 56 -0.05 11.11 -0.07
C ARG A 56 0.72 9.88 -0.59
N LEU A 57 1.18 9.02 0.30
CA LEU A 57 1.98 7.84 -0.07
C LEU A 57 1.16 6.82 -0.87
N VAL A 58 -0.10 6.58 -0.48
CA VAL A 58 -1.02 5.72 -1.24
C VAL A 58 -1.19 6.24 -2.67
N LYS A 59 -1.42 7.55 -2.83
CA LYS A 59 -1.53 8.17 -4.16
C LYS A 59 -0.23 7.99 -4.98
N GLN A 60 0.93 8.20 -4.36
CA GLN A 60 2.22 8.00 -5.03
C GLN A 60 2.45 6.55 -5.45
N LEU A 61 2.11 5.58 -4.60
CA LEU A 61 2.19 4.16 -4.92
C LEU A 61 1.28 3.76 -6.09
N GLU A 62 0.07 4.32 -6.13
CA GLU A 62 -0.88 4.12 -7.23
C GLU A 62 -0.35 4.74 -8.54
N GLU A 63 0.16 5.98 -8.48
CA GLU A 63 0.77 6.67 -9.64
C GLU A 63 2.00 5.93 -10.17
N LYS A 64 2.79 5.32 -9.29
CA LYS A 64 3.94 4.45 -9.66
C LYS A 64 3.52 3.05 -10.11
N GLY A 65 2.24 2.70 -10.02
CA GLY A 65 1.71 1.41 -10.45
C GLY A 65 2.03 0.24 -9.52
N PHE A 66 2.41 0.49 -8.26
CA PHE A 66 2.67 -0.56 -7.26
C PHE A 66 1.39 -1.10 -6.58
N ILE A 67 0.31 -0.33 -6.63
CA ILE A 67 -1.01 -0.72 -6.14
C ILE A 67 -2.11 -0.28 -7.10
N GLU A 68 -3.21 -1.03 -7.12
CA GLU A 68 -4.51 -0.62 -7.65
C GLU A 68 -5.42 -0.21 -6.48
N VAL A 69 -6.15 0.89 -6.63
CA VAL A 69 -7.09 1.39 -5.61
C VAL A 69 -8.50 1.51 -6.19
N GLN A 70 -9.44 0.72 -5.66
CA GLN A 70 -10.86 0.88 -5.93
C GLN A 70 -11.49 1.76 -4.86
N ARG A 71 -11.92 2.95 -5.28
CA ARG A 71 -12.57 3.94 -4.39
C ARG A 71 -14.06 3.64 -4.32
N ASN A 72 -14.56 3.27 -3.15
CA ASN A 72 -15.96 2.82 -2.97
C ASN A 72 -16.92 3.94 -2.53
N GLY A 73 -16.49 5.20 -2.54
CA GLY A 73 -17.30 6.34 -2.05
C GLY A 73 -17.55 6.31 -0.53
N THR A 74 -16.85 5.45 0.21
CA THR A 74 -16.91 5.35 1.69
C THR A 74 -15.55 5.68 2.30
N ALA A 75 -15.44 5.58 3.63
CA ALA A 75 -14.15 5.73 4.34
C ALA A 75 -13.15 4.59 4.06
N THR A 76 -13.60 3.51 3.41
CA THR A 76 -12.81 2.32 3.08
C THR A 76 -12.65 2.19 1.57
N ASN A 77 -11.42 2.00 1.11
CA ASN A 77 -11.10 1.66 -0.26
C ASN A 77 -10.64 0.20 -0.33
N ASN A 78 -10.71 -0.41 -1.51
CA ASN A 78 -10.06 -1.69 -1.74
C ASN A 78 -8.71 -1.48 -2.41
N TYR A 79 -7.69 -2.18 -1.90
CA TYR A 79 -6.31 -2.09 -2.37
C TYR A 79 -5.86 -3.45 -2.90
N LYS A 80 -5.08 -3.46 -3.97
CA LYS A 80 -4.42 -4.66 -4.47
C LYS A 80 -2.98 -4.32 -4.83
N VAL A 81 -2.02 -5.14 -4.41
CA VAL A 81 -0.62 -5.03 -4.86
C VAL A 81 -0.47 -5.64 -6.24
N THR A 82 0.27 -4.98 -7.12
CA THR A 82 0.43 -5.33 -8.55
C THR A 82 1.77 -5.97 -8.89
N LEU A 83 2.67 -6.10 -7.92
CA LEU A 83 4.01 -6.70 -8.05
C LEU A 83 4.02 -8.23 -8.07
#